data_AF-F8N812-F1
#
_entry.id   AF-F8N812-F1
#
_cell.length_a   1.000
_cell.length_b   1.000
_cell.length_c   1.000
_cell.angle_alpha   90.00
_cell.angle_beta   90.00
_cell.angle_gamma   90.00
#
_symmetry.space_group_name_H-M   'P 1'
#
loop_
_entity.id
_entity.type
_entity.pdbx_description
1 polymer ?
#
loop_
_entity_poly.entity_id
_entity_poly.type
_entity_poly.pdbx_seq_one_letter_code
_entity_poly.pdbx_strand_id
1 'polypeptide(L)' 'MKIEKLIERVKAGDADALKTVYEAYSQKMRNVCTRITQEDEDTVSDLVQESFIHAYYSLK' A
#
# COMPACT_ATOMS: atom_id res chain seq x y z
N MET A 1 4.93 -5.07 -16.06
CA MET A 1 4.06 -6.18 -15.61
C MET A 1 2.67 -5.61 -15.35
N LYS A 2 1.60 -6.28 -15.78
CA LYS A 2 0.22 -5.83 -15.48
C LYS A 2 -0.05 -5.99 -13.97
N ILE A 3 -0.73 -5.02 -13.36
CA ILE A 3 -0.96 -4.98 -11.90
C ILE A 3 -1.69 -6.24 -11.41
N GLU A 4 -2.59 -6.80 -12.22
CA GLU A 4 -3.34 -8.02 -11.90
C GLU A 4 -2.40 -9.19 -11.66
N LYS A 5 -1.36 -9.37 -12.49
CA LYS A 5 -0.35 -10.42 -12.29
C LYS A 5 0.49 -10.19 -11.04
N LEU A 6 0.71 -8.93 -10.65
CA LEU A 6 1.42 -8.59 -9.42
C LEU A 6 0.56 -8.96 -8.19
N ILE A 7 -0.74 -8.65 -8.24
CA ILE A 7 -1.68 -8.98 -7.16
C ILE A 7 -1.85 -10.49 -6.99
N GLU A 8 -1.89 -11.28 -8.07
CA GLU A 8 -1.95 -12.75 -7.95
C GLU A 8 -0.70 -13.33 -7.26
N ARG A 9 0.47 -12.74 -7.47
CA ARG A 9 1.69 -13.10 -6.74
C ARG A 9 1.58 -12.73 -5.26
N VAL A 10 1.05 -11.54 -4.94
CA VAL A 10 0.81 -11.11 -3.55
C VAL A 10 -0.11 -12.10 -2.83
N LYS A 11 -1.20 -12.53 -3.46
CA LYS A 11 -2.12 -13.55 -2.91
C LYS A 11 -1.43 -14.89 -2.66
N ALA A 12 -0.44 -15.25 -3.48
CA ALA A 12 0.37 -16.44 -3.31
C ALA A 12 1.47 -16.31 -2.23
N GLY A 13 1.54 -15.19 -1.51
CA GLY A 13 2.51 -14.97 -0.42
C GLY A 13 3.85 -14.41 -0.88
N ASP A 14 3.95 -13.89 -2.11
CA ASP A 14 5.18 -13.30 -2.64
C ASP A 14 5.45 -11.91 -2.03
N ALA A 15 6.40 -11.86 -1.09
CA ALA A 15 6.78 -10.64 -0.39
C ALA A 15 7.43 -9.59 -1.31
N ASP A 16 8.17 -10.00 -2.35
CA ASP A 16 8.77 -9.08 -3.31
C ASP A 16 7.69 -8.43 -4.19
N ALA A 17 6.64 -9.18 -4.52
CA ALA A 17 5.49 -8.63 -5.20
C ALA A 17 4.77 -7.58 -4.33
N LEU A 18 4.60 -7.84 -3.04
CA LEU A 18 4.00 -6.89 -2.11
C LEU A 18 4.84 -5.62 -1.99
N LYS A 19 6.17 -5.76 -1.87
CA LYS A 19 7.11 -4.64 -1.87
C LYS A 19 7.00 -3.80 -3.14
N THR A 20 6.90 -4.45 -4.31
CA THR A 20 6.73 -3.76 -5.60
C THR A 20 5.43 -2.94 -5.63
N VAL A 21 4.33 -3.47 -5.09
CA VAL A 21 3.06 -2.71 -4.95
C VAL A 21 3.25 -1.50 -4.03
N TYR A 22 3.88 -1.70 -2.87
CA TYR A 22 4.13 -0.63 -1.92
C TYR A 22 4.95 0.51 -2.54
N GLU A 23 6.08 0.20 -3.18
CA GLU A 23 6.94 1.19 -3.82
C GLU A 23 6.22 1.96 -4.94
N ALA A 24 5.36 1.29 -5.71
CA ALA A 24 4.64 1.91 -6.82
C ALA A 24 3.52 2.88 -6.37
N TYR A 25 2.90 2.64 -5.21
CA TYR A 25 1.67 3.33 -4.80
C TYR A 25 1.79 4.13 -3.50
N SER A 26 2.83 3.92 -2.68
CA SER A 26 2.99 4.57 -1.37
C SER A 26 2.95 6.09 -1.44
N GLN A 27 3.62 6.71 -2.43
CA GLN A 27 3.57 8.17 -2.58
C GLN A 27 2.16 8.69 -2.93
N LYS A 28 1.40 7.94 -3.72
CA LYS A 28 0.00 8.31 -4.05
C LYS A 28 -0.88 8.19 -2.82
N MET A 29 -0.70 7.11 -2.04
CA MET A 29 -1.42 6.92 -0.79
C MET A 29 -1.09 8.03 0.21
N ARG A 30 0.20 8.38 0.37
CA ARG A 30 0.66 9.50 1.20
C ARG A 30 -0.08 10.79 0.84
N ASN A 31 -0.12 11.13 -0.44
CA ASN A 31 -0.83 12.33 -0.91
C ASN A 31 -2.34 12.30 -0.59
N VAL A 32 -2.97 11.13 -0.60
CA VAL A 32 -4.39 10.98 -0.23
C VAL A 32 -4.56 11.15 1.28
N CYS A 33 -3.76 10.47 2.09
CA CYS A 33 -3.75 10.59 3.55
C CYS A 33 -3.57 12.05 3.97
N THR A 34 -2.52 12.72 3.50
CA THR A 34 -2.25 14.15 3.81
C THR A 34 -3.43 15.05 3.47
N ARG A 35 -4.09 14.85 2.31
CA ARG A 35 -5.22 15.70 1.88
C ARG A 35 -6.48 15.49 2.71
N ILE A 36 -6.73 14.27 3.16
CA ILE A 36 -7.94 13.91 3.91
C ILE A 36 -7.78 14.27 5.39
N THR A 37 -6.65 13.88 5.99
CA THR A 37 -6.45 14.00 7.44
C THR A 37 -5.86 15.35 7.83
N GLN A 38 -5.03 15.95 6.97
CA GLN A 38 -4.28 17.17 7.26
C GLN A 38 -3.38 17.06 8.51
N GLU A 39 -3.01 15.82 8.86
CA GLU A 39 -2.13 15.50 9.99
C GLU A 39 -0.64 15.64 9.62
N ASP A 40 0.23 15.51 10.62
CA ASP A 40 1.68 15.54 10.46
C ASP A 40 2.23 14.30 9.72
N GLU A 41 3.50 14.37 9.31
CA GLU A 41 4.13 13.33 8.48
C GLU A 41 4.28 11.99 9.19
N ASP A 42 4.44 11.97 10.52
CA ASP A 42 4.54 10.72 11.28
C ASP A 42 3.17 10.02 11.27
N THR A 43 2.11 10.74 11.59
CA THR A 43 0.73 10.25 11.51
C THR A 43 0.36 9.80 10.10
N VAL A 44 0.73 10.57 9.07
CA VAL A 44 0.49 10.20 7.67
C VAL A 44 1.28 8.94 7.30
N SER A 45 2.51 8.78 7.77
CA SER A 45 3.32 7.59 7.49
C SER A 45 2.70 6.32 8.06
N ASP A 46 2.16 6.40 9.28
CA ASP A 46 1.46 5.30 9.93
C ASP A 46 0.20 4.90 9.15
N LEU A 47 -0.60 5.88 8.73
CA LEU A 47 -1.80 5.64 7.92
C LEU A 47 -1.48 5.00 6.56
N VAL A 48 -0.39 5.45 5.91
CA VAL A 48 0.09 4.82 4.69
C VAL A 48 0.41 3.35 4.97
N GLN A 49 1.22 3.06 5.98
CA GLN A 49 1.57 1.68 6.32
C GLN A 49 0.33 0.82 6.63
N GLU A 50 -0.57 1.31 7.49
CA GLU A 50 -1.79 0.59 7.89
C GLU A 50 -2.69 0.31 6.68
N SER A 51 -2.83 1.26 5.74
CA SER A 51 -3.65 1.07 4.55
C SER A 51 -3.16 -0.07 3.64
N PHE A 52 -1.83 -0.25 3.49
CA PHE A 52 -1.26 -1.37 2.73
C PHE A 52 -1.39 -2.69 3.47
N ILE A 53 -1.23 -2.67 4.80
CA ILE A 53 -1.48 -3.85 5.64
C ILE A 53 -2.94 -4.29 5.50
N HIS A 54 -3.87 -3.35 5.61
CA HIS A 54 -5.31 -3.60 5.44
C HIS A 54 -5.60 -4.19 4.06
N ALA A 55 -5.10 -3.55 3.00
CA ALA A 55 -5.26 -4.05 1.63
C ALA A 55 -4.73 -5.48 1.47
N TYR A 56 -3.55 -5.80 2.02
CA TYR A 56 -2.99 -7.16 1.98
C TYR A 56 -3.92 -8.19 2.63
N TYR A 57 -4.47 -7.89 3.81
CA TYR A 57 -5.40 -8.78 4.49
C TYR A 57 -6.76 -8.89 3.79
N SER A 58 -7.19 -7.85 3.06
CA SER A 58 -8.42 -7.87 2.25
C SER A 58 -8.30 -8.67 0.94
N LEU A 59 -7.09 -9.08 0.54
CA LEU A 59 -6.87 -9.91 -0.65
C LEU A 59 -7.08 -11.41 -0.40
N LYS A 60 -7.29 -11.81 0.86
CA LYS A 60 -7.54 -13.19 1.27
C LYS A 60 -8.99 -13.61 1.08
#